data_AF-A0A7R6ZYJ0-F1
#
_entry.id   AF-A0A7R6ZYJ0-F1
#
_cell.length_a   1.000
_cell.length_b   1.000
_cell.length_c   1.000
_cell.angle_alpha   90.00
_cell.angle_beta   90.00
_cell.angle_gamma   90.00
#
_symmetry.space_group_name_H-M   'P 1'
#
loop_
_entity.id
_entity.type
_entity.pdbx_description
1 polymer ?
#
loop_
_entity_poly.entity_id
_entity_poly.type
_entity_poly.pdbx_seq_one_letter_code
_entity_poly.pdbx_strand_id
1 'polypeptide(L)'
;MKQDQGFSIFEKQILALHYNGTYITNFEFQQIAKEAGLEVDLADREKMLKTILQQAKAKNKELELIGAFTKLLNNRIKTYQDLLQQFPESKEIIGGYIQKTRSTMMLIQQRLRTNPYE
;
A
#
# COMPACT_ATOMS: atom_id res chain seq x y z
N MET A 1 16.76 25.96 1.13
CA MET A 1 16.02 24.69 1.35
C MET A 1 15.64 24.12 -0.01
N LYS A 2 16.29 23.06 -0.48
CA LYS A 2 15.88 22.36 -1.72
C LYS A 2 14.76 21.39 -1.35
N GLN A 3 13.52 21.72 -1.70
CA GLN A 3 12.34 20.87 -1.46
C GLN A 3 12.32 19.68 -2.43
N ASP A 4 12.31 18.47 -1.86
CA ASP A 4 11.60 17.24 -2.28
C ASP A 4 11.48 16.97 -3.81
N GLN A 5 12.59 16.74 -4.50
CA GLN A 5 12.57 16.07 -5.81
C GLN A 5 13.06 14.63 -5.68
N GLY A 6 12.14 13.74 -5.31
CA GLY A 6 12.38 12.31 -5.30
C GLY A 6 11.40 11.57 -4.43
N PHE A 7 10.13 11.50 -4.83
CA PHE A 7 9.25 10.40 -4.40
C PHE A 7 10.07 9.11 -4.51
N SER A 8 10.28 8.41 -3.40
CA SER A 8 11.03 7.17 -3.46
C SER A 8 10.32 6.21 -4.44
N ILE A 9 11.09 5.41 -5.18
CA ILE A 9 10.51 4.44 -6.14
C ILE A 9 9.46 3.56 -5.43
N PHE A 10 9.71 3.24 -4.17
CA PHE A 10 8.80 2.50 -3.29
C PHE A 10 7.45 3.22 -3.09
N GLU A 11 7.45 4.50 -2.72
CA GLU A 11 6.21 5.28 -2.57
C GLU A 11 5.42 5.34 -3.88
N LYS A 12 6.08 5.57 -5.02
CA LYS A 12 5.41 5.57 -6.33
C LYS A 12 4.75 4.22 -6.64
N GLN A 13 5.44 3.12 -6.31
CA GLN A 13 4.93 1.77 -6.51
C GLN A 13 3.71 1.45 -5.62
N ILE A 14 3.56 2.13 -4.48
CA ILE A 14 2.38 2.02 -3.62
C ILE A 14 1.25 2.94 -4.06
N LEU A 15 1.55 4.16 -4.53
CA LEU A 15 0.52 5.19 -4.78
C LEU A 15 -0.11 5.13 -6.17
N ALA A 16 0.64 4.65 -7.16
CA ALA A 16 0.21 4.70 -8.55
C ALA A 16 -0.48 3.40 -8.99
N LEU A 17 -1.70 3.55 -9.53
CA LEU A 17 -2.56 2.43 -9.91
C LEU A 17 -1.91 1.46 -10.91
N HIS A 18 -1.13 2.01 -11.84
CA HIS A 18 -0.48 1.20 -12.88
C HIS A 18 0.55 0.22 -12.29
N TYR A 19 1.13 0.53 -11.13
CA TYR A 19 2.03 -0.36 -10.40
C TYR A 19 1.28 -1.28 -9.44
N ASN A 20 0.35 -0.74 -8.64
CA ASN A 20 -0.20 -1.48 -7.50
C ASN A 20 -1.47 -2.30 -7.79
N GLY A 21 -2.17 -2.03 -8.89
CA GLY A 21 -3.44 -2.69 -9.21
C GLY A 21 -4.61 -2.38 -8.26
N THR A 22 -4.45 -1.49 -7.29
CA THR A 22 -5.49 -1.05 -6.36
C THR A 22 -5.30 0.39 -5.93
N TYR A 23 -6.29 1.25 -6.16
CA TYR A 23 -6.22 2.61 -5.60
C TYR A 23 -6.35 2.55 -4.06
N ILE A 24 -5.41 3.15 -3.34
CA ILE A 24 -5.48 3.35 -1.89
C ILE A 24 -5.85 4.81 -1.63
N THR A 25 -6.98 5.00 -0.97
CA THR A 25 -7.55 6.30 -0.64
C THR A 25 -6.90 6.90 0.62
N ASN A 26 -7.07 8.21 0.84
CA ASN A 26 -6.65 8.87 2.07
C ASN A 26 -7.33 8.24 3.31
N PHE A 27 -8.61 7.90 3.21
CA PHE A 27 -9.34 7.24 4.28
C PHE A 27 -8.77 5.85 4.62
N GLU A 28 -8.38 5.08 3.61
CA GLU A 28 -7.71 3.80 3.82
C GLU A 28 -6.32 3.99 4.45
N PHE A 29 -5.58 5.04 4.10
CA PHE A 29 -4.33 5.36 4.81
C PHE A 29 -4.56 5.71 6.28
N GLN A 30 -5.63 6.43 6.63
CA GLN A 30 -6.00 6.66 8.03
C GLN A 30 -6.34 5.35 8.76
N GLN A 31 -7.07 4.45 8.11
CA GLN A 31 -7.38 3.13 8.68
C GLN A 31 -6.13 2.27 8.87
N ILE A 32 -5.24 2.23 7.87
CA ILE A 32 -3.96 1.52 7.95
C ILE A 32 -3.13 2.05 9.11
N ALA A 33 -3.00 3.37 9.23
CA ALA A 33 -2.27 4.00 10.33
C ALA A 33 -2.87 3.60 11.68
N LYS A 34 -4.20 3.75 11.83
CA LYS A 34 -4.91 3.42 13.05
C LYS A 34 -4.76 1.95 13.44
N GLU A 35 -4.89 1.03 12.48
CA GLU A 35 -4.72 -0.42 12.72
C GLU A 35 -3.27 -0.77 13.12
N ALA A 36 -2.29 -0.01 12.65
CA ALA A 36 -0.89 -0.14 13.05
C ALA A 36 -0.54 0.55 14.39
N GLY A 37 -1.50 1.21 15.05
CA GLY A 37 -1.26 2.01 16.26
C GLY A 37 -0.53 3.33 16.00
N LEU A 38 -0.73 3.89 14.80
CA LEU A 38 -0.15 5.15 14.33
C LEU A 38 -1.26 6.18 14.10
N GLU A 39 -0.87 7.45 14.05
CA GLU A 39 -1.79 8.56 13.77
C GLU A 39 -1.33 9.30 12.53
N VAL A 40 -2.26 9.75 11.70
CA VAL A 40 -1.93 10.53 10.50
C VAL A 40 -3.03 11.55 10.24
N ASP A 41 -2.62 12.81 10.10
CA ASP A 41 -3.54 13.88 9.71
C ASP A 41 -3.98 13.71 8.26
N LEU A 42 -5.18 14.21 7.96
CA LEU A 42 -5.65 14.26 6.58
C LEU A 42 -4.77 15.21 5.77
N ALA A 43 -4.08 14.66 4.77
CA ALA A 43 -3.26 15.39 3.82
C ALA A 43 -3.35 14.72 2.44
N ASP A 44 -2.51 15.11 1.49
CA ASP A 44 -2.35 14.36 0.25
C ASP A 44 -1.77 12.96 0.53
N ARG A 45 -2.02 12.02 -0.40
CA ARG A 45 -1.69 10.60 -0.20
C ARG A 45 -0.19 10.33 -0.04
N GLU A 46 0.66 11.12 -0.71
CA GLU A 46 2.10 10.98 -0.61
C GLU A 46 2.57 11.38 0.79
N LYS A 47 2.17 12.56 1.24
CA LYS A 47 2.51 13.04 2.57
C LYS A 47 2.02 12.09 3.65
N MET A 48 0.78 11.59 3.53
CA MET A 48 0.24 10.60 4.46
C MET A 48 1.08 9.32 4.49
N LEU A 49 1.41 8.74 3.32
CA LEU A 49 2.23 7.53 3.25
C LEU A 49 3.62 7.76 3.85
N LYS A 50 4.28 8.87 3.52
CA LYS A 50 5.60 9.24 4.06
C LYS A 50 5.54 9.38 5.58
N THR A 51 4.53 10.05 6.12
CA THR A 51 4.33 10.18 7.57
C THR A 51 4.10 8.82 8.24
N ILE A 52 3.26 7.95 7.68
CA ILE A 52 2.99 6.61 8.22
C ILE A 52 4.27 5.78 8.26
N LEU A 53 5.05 5.76 7.17
CA LEU A 53 6.31 5.01 7.07
C LEU A 53 7.35 5.52 8.09
N GLN A 54 7.48 6.84 8.22
CA GLN A 54 8.39 7.46 9.20
C GLN A 54 7.99 7.12 10.64
N GLN A 55 6.70 7.22 10.97
CA GLN A 55 6.22 6.89 12.31
C GLN A 55 6.36 5.40 12.63
N ALA A 56 6.09 4.52 11.66
CA ALA A 56 6.25 3.08 11.84
C ALA A 56 7.70 2.76 12.25
N LYS A 57 8.67 3.33 11.53
CA LYS A 57 10.09 3.17 11.86
C LYS A 57 10.46 3.75 13.22
N ALA A 58 10.02 4.98 13.50
CA ALA A 58 10.34 5.64 14.77
C ALA A 58 9.76 4.92 16.00
N LYS A 59 8.66 4.18 15.83
CA LYS A 59 7.92 3.51 16.90
C LYS A 59 8.09 1.98 16.92
N ASN A 60 8.92 1.41 16.04
CA ASN A 60 9.07 -0.03 15.83
C ASN A 60 7.72 -0.73 15.54
N LYS A 61 6.92 -0.15 14.64
CA LYS A 61 5.57 -0.58 14.24
C LYS A 61 5.50 -1.10 12.80
N GLU A 62 6.63 -1.42 12.20
CA GLU A 62 6.70 -1.88 10.81
C GLU A 62 5.94 -3.19 10.59
N LEU A 63 5.97 -4.13 11.54
CA LEU A 63 5.25 -5.40 11.42
C LEU A 63 3.73 -5.20 11.47
N GLU A 64 3.24 -4.34 12.35
CA GLU A 64 1.83 -3.97 12.42
C GLU A 64 1.39 -3.23 11.15
N LEU A 65 2.24 -2.33 10.62
CA LEU A 65 1.98 -1.65 9.37
C LEU A 65 1.90 -2.63 8.18
N ILE A 66 2.82 -3.59 8.10
CA ILE A 66 2.77 -4.68 7.11
C ILE A 66 1.46 -5.47 7.24
N GLY A 67 1.03 -5.78 8.47
CA GLY A 67 -0.22 -6.47 8.76
C GLY A 67 -1.44 -5.71 8.23
N ALA A 68 -1.51 -4.41 8.51
CA ALA A 68 -2.59 -3.54 8.06
C ALA A 68 -2.66 -3.43 6.53
N PHE A 69 -1.54 -3.23 5.85
CA PHE A 69 -1.49 -3.27 4.37
C PHE A 69 -1.91 -4.64 3.82
N THR A 70 -1.38 -5.73 4.38
CA THR A 70 -1.68 -7.09 3.94
C THR A 70 -3.18 -7.37 4.00
N LYS A 71 -3.84 -6.95 5.08
CA LYS A 71 -5.30 -7.09 5.24
C LYS A 71 -6.07 -6.32 4.16
N LEU A 72 -5.74 -5.04 3.93
CA LEU A 72 -6.39 -4.22 2.90
C LEU A 72 -6.24 -4.86 1.51
N LEU A 73 -5.02 -5.25 1.15
CA LEU A 73 -4.72 -5.80 -0.18
C LEU A 73 -5.36 -7.17 -0.40
N ASN A 74 -5.42 -8.03 0.63
CA ASN A 74 -6.12 -9.31 0.55
C ASN A 74 -7.64 -9.12 0.38
N ASN A 75 -8.25 -8.16 1.09
CA ASN A 75 -9.67 -7.84 0.90
C ASN A 75 -9.95 -7.35 -0.53
N ARG A 76 -9.03 -6.57 -1.11
CA ARG A 76 -9.14 -6.15 -2.51
C ARG A 76 -9.02 -7.33 -3.48
N ILE A 77 -8.05 -8.22 -3.26
CA ILE A 77 -7.90 -9.44 -4.06
C ILE A 77 -9.19 -10.28 -4.01
N LYS A 78 -9.78 -10.45 -2.83
CA LYS A 78 -11.07 -11.16 -2.70
C LYS A 78 -12.16 -10.50 -3.54
N THR A 79 -12.28 -9.18 -3.47
CA THR A 79 -13.24 -8.42 -4.29
C THR A 79 -13.02 -8.67 -5.78
N TYR A 80 -11.77 -8.68 -6.24
CA TYR A 80 -11.43 -8.98 -7.63
C TYR A 80 -11.76 -10.44 -8.02
N GLN A 81 -11.55 -11.39 -7.11
CA GLN A 81 -11.92 -12.79 -7.33
C GLN A 81 -13.44 -12.97 -7.43
N ASP A 82 -14.21 -12.29 -6.58
CA ASP A 82 -15.67 -12.31 -6.61
C ASP A 82 -16.19 -11.69 -7.93
N LEU A 83 -15.53 -10.63 -8.42
CA LEU A 83 -15.84 -10.04 -9.74
C LEU A 83 -15.52 -11.00 -10.89
N LEU A 84 -14.42 -11.74 -10.83
CA LEU A 84 -14.08 -12.74 -11.86
C LEU A 84 -15.10 -13.88 -11.94
N GLN A 85 -15.69 -14.27 -10.81
CA GLN A 85 -16.75 -15.27 -10.79
C GLN A 85 -18.02 -14.76 -11.49
N GLN A 86 -18.35 -13.47 -11.29
CA GLN A 86 -19.53 -12.84 -11.90
C GLN A 86 -19.32 -12.48 -13.38
N PHE A 87 -18.08 -12.13 -13.75
CA PHE A 87 -17.74 -11.63 -15.09
C PHE A 87 -16.48 -12.35 -15.64
N PRO A 88 -16.58 -13.63 -16.04
CA PRO A 88 -15.42 -14.41 -16.47
C PRO A 88 -14.66 -13.81 -17.66
N GLU A 89 -15.35 -13.14 -18.58
CA GLU A 89 -14.75 -12.47 -19.75
C GLU A 89 -13.77 -11.34 -19.37
N SER A 90 -13.86 -10.81 -18.14
CA SER A 90 -12.95 -9.77 -17.64
C SER A 90 -11.61 -10.30 -17.11
N LYS A 91 -11.34 -11.62 -17.26
CA LYS A 91 -10.18 -12.32 -16.70
C LYS A 91 -8.85 -11.67 -17.00
N GLU A 92 -8.64 -11.22 -18.22
CA GLU A 92 -7.37 -10.60 -18.64
C GLU A 92 -7.09 -9.32 -17.85
N ILE A 93 -8.10 -8.45 -17.72
CA ILE A 93 -7.98 -7.15 -17.05
C ILE A 93 -7.90 -7.33 -15.54
N ILE A 94 -8.89 -8.00 -14.93
CA ILE A 94 -8.95 -8.15 -13.47
C ILE A 94 -7.82 -9.05 -12.95
N GLY A 95 -7.43 -10.08 -13.72
CA GLY A 95 -6.26 -10.91 -13.41
C GLY A 95 -4.99 -10.08 -13.30
N GLY A 96 -4.81 -9.08 -14.18
CA GLY A 96 -3.71 -8.12 -14.09
C GLY A 96 -3.72 -7.29 -12.81
N TYR A 97 -4.89 -6.84 -12.34
CA TYR A 97 -5.01 -6.13 -11.06
C TYR A 97 -4.68 -7.01 -9.85
N ILE A 98 -5.11 -8.27 -9.86
CA ILE A 98 -4.76 -9.25 -8.81
C ILE A 98 -3.25 -9.45 -8.76
N GLN A 99 -2.60 -9.65 -9.92
CA GLN A 99 -1.15 -9.85 -9.98
C GLN A 99 -0.40 -8.65 -9.42
N LYS A 100 -0.74 -7.43 -9.86
CA LYS A 100 -0.13 -6.19 -9.36
C LYS A 100 -0.33 -6.01 -7.86
N THR A 101 -1.54 -6.29 -7.35
CA THR A 101 -1.86 -6.19 -5.92
C THR A 101 -0.99 -7.14 -5.09
N ARG A 102 -0.79 -8.38 -5.57
CA ARG A 102 0.11 -9.35 -4.93
C ARG A 102 1.58 -8.90 -4.96
N SER A 103 2.04 -8.38 -6.10
CA SER A 103 3.39 -7.83 -6.23
C SER A 103 3.64 -6.67 -5.28
N THR A 104 2.69 -5.75 -5.12
CA THR A 104 2.80 -4.65 -4.15
C THR A 104 2.82 -5.15 -2.71
N MET A 105 2.02 -6.15 -2.37
CA MET A 105 2.05 -6.75 -1.03
C MET A 105 3.42 -7.35 -0.71
N MET A 106 4.01 -8.10 -1.64
CA MET A 106 5.38 -8.64 -1.49
C MET A 106 6.42 -7.54 -1.37
N LEU A 107 6.32 -6.49 -2.19
CA LEU A 107 7.22 -5.33 -2.14
C LEU A 107 7.18 -4.64 -0.77
N ILE A 108 5.99 -4.40 -0.21
CA ILE A 108 5.83 -3.79 1.12
C ILE A 108 6.47 -4.68 2.19
N GLN A 109 6.19 -5.98 2.17
CA GLN A 109 6.77 -6.93 3.11
C GLN A 109 8.30 -6.95 3.03
N GLN A 110 8.87 -6.94 1.83
CA GLN A 110 10.31 -6.90 1.63
C GLN A 110 10.90 -5.58 2.14
N ARG A 111 10.36 -4.43 1.73
CA ARG A 111 10.93 -3.11 2.04
C ARG A 111 10.79 -2.68 3.49
N LEU A 112 9.79 -3.19 4.20
CA LEU A 112 9.60 -2.90 5.62
C LEU A 112 10.31 -3.91 6.54
N ARG A 113 10.67 -5.10 6.04
CA ARG A 113 11.50 -6.07 6.77
C ARG A 113 13.00 -5.87 6.54
N THR A 114 13.39 -5.52 5.33
CA THR A 114 14.78 -5.20 4.98
C THR A 114 14.98 -3.71 5.26
N ASN A 115 15.89 -3.37 6.16
CA ASN A 115 16.21 -1.99 6.51
C ASN A 115 16.49 -1.17 5.21
N PRO A 116 15.69 -0.15 4.85
CA PRO A 116 15.77 0.49 3.53
C PRO A 116 16.99 1.41 3.32
N TYR A 117 17.98 1.35 4.21
CA TYR A 117 19.25 2.09 4.14
C TYR A 117 20.49 1.18 4.25
N GLU A 118 20.35 -0.13 4.00
CA GLU A 118 21.49 -1.01 3.65
C GLU A 118 21.60 -1.18 2.13
#